data_AF-D5ARX5-F1
#
_entry.id   AF-D5ARX5-F1
#
_cell.length_a   1.000
_cell.length_b   1.000
_cell.length_c   1.000
_cell.angle_alpha   90.00
_cell.angle_beta   90.00
_cell.angle_gamma   90.00
#
_symmetry.space_group_name_H-M   'P 1'
#
loop_
_entity.id
_entity.type
_entity.pdbx_description
1 polymer ?
#
loop_
_entity_poly.entity_id
_entity_poly.type
_entity_poly.pdbx_seq_one_letter_code
_entity_poly.pdbx_strand_id
1 'polypeptide(L)'
;MPPIDPARLLAGAEGARSDTAACAGVIARALETAPEDLEVRLAAYRFYFFTHDYAAAVPQAKAVLRLAALRLNLPPDPALVRPEDADFTAHDFAPGLYLQALIGLGYSAARSGQRDLARQVLAKAAALDPTDRFGGAWLLARVEAGEDD
;
A
#
# COMPACT_ATOMS: atom_id res chain seq x y z
N MET A 1 12.01 6.66 17.73
CA MET A 1 12.31 6.42 16.30
C MET A 1 12.36 7.78 15.62
N PRO A 2 13.41 8.15 14.85
CA PRO A 2 13.38 9.43 14.16
C PRO A 2 12.23 9.41 13.13
N PRO A 3 11.66 10.59 12.79
CA PRO A 3 10.60 10.67 11.79
C PRO A 3 11.09 10.08 10.46
N ILE A 4 10.23 9.30 9.81
CA ILE A 4 10.49 8.80 8.46
C ILE A 4 10.61 10.01 7.56
N ASP A 5 11.82 10.28 7.07
CA ASP A 5 12.07 11.36 6.11
C ASP A 5 11.73 10.84 4.69
N PRO A 6 10.62 11.30 4.09
CA PRO A 6 10.22 10.87 2.76
C PRO A 6 11.27 11.23 1.69
N ALA A 7 12.07 12.29 1.88
CA ALA A 7 13.15 12.63 0.96
C ALA A 7 14.28 11.58 0.99
N ARG A 8 14.53 10.96 2.14
CA ARG A 8 15.53 9.89 2.29
C ARG A 8 15.05 8.55 1.73
N LEU A 9 13.73 8.33 1.69
CA LEU A 9 13.12 7.20 0.99
C LEU A 9 13.14 7.37 -0.54
N LEU A 10 13.16 8.61 -1.03
CA LEU A 10 13.27 8.96 -2.46
C LEU A 10 14.71 8.94 -2.98
N ALA A 11 15.69 9.28 -2.14
CA ALA A 11 17.11 9.24 -2.51
C ALA A 11 17.61 7.81 -2.88
N GLY A 12 16.98 6.75 -2.36
CA GLY A 12 17.22 5.37 -2.81
C GLY A 12 16.49 4.98 -4.10
N ALA A 13 15.42 5.69 -4.45
CA ALA A 13 14.62 5.46 -5.66
C ALA A 13 15.22 6.14 -6.90
N GLU A 14 15.95 7.25 -6.74
CA GLU A 14 16.64 7.92 -7.86
C GLU A 14 17.76 7.06 -8.48
N GLY A 15 18.36 6.14 -7.71
CA GLY A 15 19.33 5.16 -8.23
C GLY A 15 18.72 4.03 -9.07
N ALA A 16 17.42 3.76 -8.93
CA ALA A 16 16.71 2.72 -9.68
C ALA A 16 16.35 3.15 -11.11
N ARG A 17 16.53 4.43 -11.45
CA ARG A 17 16.22 4.98 -12.78
C ARG A 17 17.19 4.51 -13.88
N SER A 18 18.33 3.92 -13.51
CA SER A 18 19.40 3.61 -14.45
C SER A 18 19.24 2.28 -15.19
N ASP A 19 18.43 1.33 -14.69
CA ASP A 19 18.06 0.10 -15.43
C ASP A 19 16.82 -0.57 -14.82
N THR A 20 15.63 -0.12 -15.23
CA THR A 20 14.35 -0.68 -14.79
C THR A 20 14.26 -2.20 -15.04
N ALA A 21 14.90 -2.71 -16.10
CA ALA A 21 14.85 -4.13 -16.44
C ALA A 21 15.72 -4.98 -15.50
N ALA A 22 16.94 -4.53 -15.20
CA ALA A 22 17.79 -5.18 -14.20
C ALA A 22 17.13 -5.15 -12.81
N CYS A 23 16.51 -4.03 -12.42
CA CYS A 23 15.74 -3.94 -11.18
C CYS A 23 14.56 -4.92 -11.14
N ALA A 24 13.79 -5.03 -12.24
CA ALA A 24 12.68 -5.97 -12.31
C ALA A 24 13.13 -7.44 -12.10
N GLY A 25 14.26 -7.83 -12.68
CA GLY A 25 14.85 -9.17 -12.48
C GLY A 25 15.25 -9.44 -11.03
N VAL A 26 15.81 -8.44 -10.33
CA VAL A 26 16.13 -8.55 -8.90
C VAL A 26 14.87 -8.70 -8.05
N ILE A 27 13.83 -7.89 -8.33
CA ILE A 27 12.55 -7.97 -7.62
C ILE A 27 11.90 -9.34 -7.81
N ALA A 28 11.89 -9.87 -9.03
CA ALA A 28 11.33 -11.20 -9.32
C ALA A 28 12.03 -12.30 -8.52
N ARG A 29 13.37 -12.33 -8.53
CA ARG A 29 14.15 -13.31 -7.76
C ARG A 29 13.95 -13.19 -6.26
N ALA A 30 13.82 -11.97 -5.74
CA ALA A 30 13.53 -11.75 -4.32
C ALA A 30 12.15 -12.29 -3.94
N LEU A 31 11.13 -12.04 -4.77
CA LEU A 31 9.77 -12.57 -4.58
C LEU A 31 9.71 -14.10 -4.66
N GLU A 32 10.50 -14.73 -5.53
CA GLU A 32 10.63 -16.19 -5.61
C GLU A 32 11.28 -16.78 -4.35
N THR A 33 12.32 -16.10 -3.83
CA THR A 33 13.10 -16.59 -2.69
C THR A 33 12.35 -16.40 -1.36
N ALA A 34 11.66 -15.28 -1.20
CA ALA A 34 11.03 -14.88 0.05
C ALA A 34 9.63 -14.25 -0.21
N PRO A 35 8.66 -15.04 -0.68
CA PRO A 35 7.34 -14.54 -1.07
C PRO A 35 6.51 -14.00 0.08
N GLU A 36 6.83 -14.35 1.32
CA GLU A 36 6.08 -13.94 2.52
C GLU A 36 6.84 -12.90 3.37
N ASP A 37 7.99 -12.42 2.89
CA ASP A 37 8.75 -11.39 3.56
C ASP A 37 8.15 -9.99 3.29
N LEU A 38 7.86 -9.25 4.35
CA LEU A 38 7.22 -7.94 4.25
C LEU A 38 8.10 -6.92 3.52
N GLU A 39 9.41 -6.90 3.78
CA GLU A 39 10.32 -5.93 3.18
C GLU A 39 10.47 -6.21 1.68
N VAL A 40 10.52 -7.49 1.29
CA VAL A 40 10.50 -7.91 -0.12
C VAL A 40 9.21 -7.45 -0.81
N ARG A 41 8.05 -7.65 -0.18
CA ARG A 41 6.76 -7.20 -0.73
C ARG A 41 6.65 -5.68 -0.83
N LEU A 42 7.16 -4.95 0.16
CA LEU A 42 7.21 -3.48 0.14
C LEU A 42 8.15 -2.96 -0.96
N ALA A 43 9.31 -3.57 -1.13
CA ALA A 43 10.24 -3.23 -2.20
C ALA A 43 9.62 -3.46 -3.58
N ALA A 44 8.98 -4.62 -3.78
CA ALA A 44 8.28 -4.94 -5.02
C ALA A 44 7.12 -3.97 -5.30
N TYR A 45 6.29 -3.69 -4.30
CA TYR A 45 5.21 -2.70 -4.41
C TYR A 45 5.73 -1.34 -4.85
N ARG A 46 6.76 -0.82 -4.17
CA ARG A 46 7.35 0.50 -4.46
C ARG A 46 7.95 0.55 -5.86
N PHE A 47 8.65 -0.50 -6.27
CA PHE A 47 9.19 -0.61 -7.62
C PHE A 47 8.08 -0.44 -8.67
N TYR A 48 7.06 -1.30 -8.63
CA TYR A 48 5.96 -1.24 -9.61
C TYR A 48 5.14 0.05 -9.53
N PHE A 49 4.94 0.59 -8.33
CA PHE A 49 4.25 1.87 -8.14
C PHE A 49 5.00 3.04 -8.79
N PHE A 50 6.31 3.17 -8.55
CA PHE A 50 7.11 4.27 -9.09
C PHE A 50 7.44 4.11 -10.58
N THR A 51 7.35 2.89 -11.13
CA THR A 51 7.41 2.64 -12.58
C THR A 51 6.04 2.71 -13.25
N HIS A 52 4.99 3.10 -12.52
CA HIS A 52 3.60 3.20 -12.99
C HIS A 52 2.98 1.90 -13.52
N ASP A 53 3.53 0.74 -13.15
CA ASP A 53 2.92 -0.57 -13.42
C ASP A 53 1.96 -0.92 -12.27
N TYR A 54 0.82 -0.23 -12.24
CA TYR A 54 -0.16 -0.39 -11.17
C TYR A 54 -0.80 -1.78 -11.16
N ALA A 55 -0.90 -2.43 -12.32
CA ALA A 55 -1.40 -3.80 -12.42
C ALA A 55 -0.47 -4.77 -11.67
N ALA A 56 0.85 -4.62 -11.80
CA ALA A 56 1.83 -5.39 -11.04
C ALA A 56 1.94 -4.96 -9.57
N ALA A 57 1.64 -3.69 -9.24
CA ALA A 57 1.64 -3.19 -7.87
C ALA A 57 0.50 -3.77 -7.01
N VAL A 58 -0.70 -3.95 -7.57
CA VAL A 58 -1.89 -4.46 -6.86
C VAL A 58 -1.64 -5.77 -6.09
N PRO A 59 -1.10 -6.86 -6.68
CA PRO A 59 -0.84 -8.09 -5.95
C PRO A 59 0.18 -7.92 -4.82
N GLN A 60 1.14 -6.99 -4.96
CA GLN A 60 2.11 -6.70 -3.90
C GLN A 60 1.46 -5.94 -2.75
N ALA A 61 0.63 -4.94 -3.05
CA ALA A 61 -0.13 -4.20 -2.03
C ALA A 61 -1.08 -5.12 -1.25
N LYS A 62 -1.75 -6.07 -1.92
CA LYS A 62 -2.57 -7.11 -1.27
C LYS A 62 -1.74 -7.97 -0.30
N ALA A 63 -0.53 -8.37 -0.71
CA ALA A 63 0.35 -9.16 0.15
C ALA A 63 0.85 -8.35 1.37
N VAL A 64 1.27 -7.09 1.16
CA VAL A 64 1.64 -6.18 2.25
C VAL A 64 0.49 -6.01 3.23
N LEU A 65 -0.73 -5.77 2.73
CA LEU A 65 -1.93 -5.61 3.55
C LEU A 65 -2.19 -6.85 4.41
N ARG A 66 -2.12 -8.06 3.83
CA ARG A 66 -2.29 -9.31 4.57
C ARG A 66 -1.20 -9.50 5.62
N LEU A 67 0.07 -9.24 5.29
CA LEU A 67 1.18 -9.38 6.23
C LEU A 67 1.11 -8.35 7.39
N ALA A 68 0.61 -7.14 7.10
CA ALA A 68 0.32 -6.13 8.13
C ALA A 68 -0.84 -6.57 9.02
N ALA A 69 -1.92 -7.13 8.44
CA ALA A 69 -3.05 -7.69 9.18
C ALA A 69 -2.59 -8.79 10.16
N LEU A 70 -1.76 -9.72 9.69
CA LEU A 70 -1.20 -10.79 10.51
C LEU A 70 -0.39 -10.26 11.70
N ARG A 71 0.45 -9.23 11.48
CA ARG A 71 1.23 -8.60 12.57
C ARG A 71 0.35 -7.94 13.63
N LEU A 72 -0.82 -7.46 13.26
CA LEU A 72 -1.79 -6.81 14.13
C LEU A 72 -2.83 -7.80 14.70
N ASN A 73 -2.75 -9.09 14.36
CA ASN A 73 -3.77 -10.10 14.66
C ASN A 73 -5.18 -9.72 14.16
N LEU A 74 -5.26 -9.02 13.01
CA LEU A 74 -6.52 -8.61 12.40
C LEU A 74 -7.15 -9.73 11.56
N PRO A 75 -8.46 -9.66 11.30
CA PRO A 75 -9.12 -10.48 10.29
C PRO A 75 -8.39 -10.45 8.93
N PRO A 76 -8.31 -11.59 8.21
CA PRO A 76 -7.67 -11.66 6.91
C PRO A 76 -8.44 -10.92 5.82
N ASP A 77 -9.76 -10.79 5.97
CA ASP A 77 -10.62 -9.98 5.11
C ASP A 77 -10.69 -8.55 5.66
N PRO A 78 -10.16 -7.54 4.93
CA PRO A 78 -10.22 -6.15 5.35
C PRO A 78 -11.64 -5.64 5.61
N ALA A 79 -12.66 -6.21 4.96
CA ALA A 79 -14.05 -5.82 5.18
C ALA A 79 -14.52 -6.08 6.62
N LEU A 80 -13.94 -7.09 7.28
CA LEU A 80 -14.28 -7.49 8.65
C LEU A 80 -13.53 -6.70 9.73
N VAL A 81 -12.46 -5.98 9.36
CA VAL A 81 -11.67 -5.17 10.31
C VAL A 81 -12.47 -3.98 10.80
N ARG A 82 -12.47 -3.78 12.11
CA ARG A 82 -13.19 -2.73 12.85
C ARG A 82 -12.21 -1.74 13.48
N PRO A 83 -12.64 -0.48 13.71
CA PRO A 83 -11.79 0.53 14.36
C PRO A 83 -11.25 0.10 15.74
N GLU A 84 -11.96 -0.78 16.45
CA GLU A 84 -11.56 -1.26 17.78
C GLU A 84 -10.51 -2.38 17.75
N ASP A 85 -10.23 -2.97 16.58
CA ASP A 85 -9.30 -4.10 16.46
C ASP A 85 -7.83 -3.68 16.60
N ALA A 86 -7.51 -2.39 16.40
CA ALA A 86 -6.20 -1.80 16.64
C ALA A 86 -6.30 -0.27 16.81
N ASP A 87 -5.28 0.37 17.40
CA ASP A 87 -5.22 1.84 17.41
C ASP A 87 -4.73 2.38 16.05
N PHE A 88 -5.67 2.50 15.11
CA PHE A 88 -5.41 3.02 13.77
C PHE A 88 -5.06 4.51 13.77
N THR A 89 -5.30 5.23 14.87
CA THR A 89 -5.00 6.66 14.99
C THR A 89 -3.65 6.94 15.66
N ALA A 90 -3.08 5.95 16.37
CA ALA A 90 -1.74 6.02 16.91
C ALA A 90 -0.69 6.24 15.81
N HIS A 91 0.43 6.83 16.19
CA HIS A 91 1.60 7.04 15.31
C HIS A 91 2.50 5.80 15.21
N ASP A 92 1.97 4.64 15.61
CA ASP A 92 2.69 3.38 15.61
C ASP A 92 2.83 2.85 14.18
N PHE A 93 3.97 2.19 13.94
CA PHE A 93 4.33 1.71 12.61
C PHE A 93 3.33 0.68 12.06
N ALA A 94 2.88 -0.28 12.88
CA ALA A 94 2.07 -1.39 12.39
C ALA A 94 0.65 -0.98 11.93
N PRO A 95 -0.16 -0.25 12.74
CA PRO A 95 -1.45 0.26 12.27
C PRO A 95 -1.31 1.25 11.11
N GLY A 96 -0.28 2.10 11.14
CA GLY A 96 0.04 3.03 10.05
C GLY A 96 0.36 2.30 8.75
N LEU A 97 1.11 1.19 8.79
CA LEU A 97 1.42 0.37 7.62
C LEU A 97 0.15 -0.27 7.03
N TYR A 98 -0.76 -0.76 7.87
CA TYR A 98 -2.02 -1.34 7.42
C TYR A 98 -2.88 -0.32 6.67
N LEU A 99 -3.02 0.90 7.20
CA LEU A 99 -3.74 2.00 6.54
C LEU A 99 -3.08 2.40 5.22
N GLN A 100 -1.76 2.58 5.21
CA GLN A 100 -1.02 2.90 3.99
C GLN A 100 -1.13 1.79 2.92
N ALA A 101 -1.20 0.53 3.33
CA ALA A 101 -1.40 -0.60 2.42
C ALA A 101 -2.81 -0.62 1.81
N LEU A 102 -3.85 -0.30 2.59
CA LEU A 102 -5.21 -0.12 2.06
C LEU A 102 -5.26 1.00 1.01
N ILE A 103 -4.66 2.14 1.32
CA ILE A 103 -4.66 3.32 0.45
C ILE A 103 -3.84 3.06 -0.81
N GLY A 104 -2.65 2.47 -0.68
CA GLY A 104 -1.80 2.09 -1.81
C GLY A 104 -2.45 1.04 -2.72
N LEU A 105 -3.15 0.06 -2.14
CA LEU A 105 -3.98 -0.88 -2.90
C LEU A 105 -5.11 -0.16 -3.62
N GLY A 106 -5.81 0.75 -2.94
CA GLY A 106 -6.91 1.52 -3.50
C GLY A 106 -6.49 2.38 -4.69
N TYR A 107 -5.39 3.12 -4.55
CA TYR A 107 -4.81 3.91 -5.62
C TYR A 107 -4.40 3.05 -6.82
N SER A 108 -3.63 1.99 -6.57
CA SER A 108 -3.15 1.09 -7.63
C SER A 108 -4.32 0.38 -8.34
N ALA A 109 -5.36 0.01 -7.60
CA ALA A 109 -6.58 -0.56 -8.14
C ALA A 109 -7.32 0.44 -9.04
N ALA A 110 -7.48 1.70 -8.60
CA ALA A 110 -8.11 2.75 -9.40
C ALA A 110 -7.35 2.97 -10.73
N ARG A 111 -6.03 3.15 -10.65
CA ARG A 111 -5.15 3.37 -11.82
C ARG A 111 -5.03 2.17 -12.77
N SER A 112 -5.40 0.97 -12.31
CA SER A 112 -5.48 -0.24 -13.15
C SER A 112 -6.91 -0.58 -13.59
N GLY A 113 -7.89 0.32 -13.38
CA GLY A 113 -9.28 0.15 -13.79
C GLY A 113 -10.14 -0.71 -12.85
N GLN A 114 -9.60 -1.19 -11.74
CA GLN A 114 -10.31 -1.99 -10.72
C GLN A 114 -11.08 -1.10 -9.73
N ARG A 115 -12.02 -0.30 -10.23
CA ARG A 115 -12.72 0.74 -9.44
C ARG A 115 -13.48 0.20 -8.23
N ASP A 116 -14.12 -0.96 -8.35
CA ASP A 116 -14.89 -1.52 -7.23
C ASP A 116 -13.98 -1.95 -6.07
N LEU A 117 -12.81 -2.52 -6.39
CA LEU A 117 -11.81 -2.83 -5.38
C LEU A 117 -11.28 -1.55 -4.73
N ALA A 118 -10.98 -0.54 -5.55
CA ALA A 118 -10.52 0.76 -5.06
C ALA A 118 -11.50 1.38 -4.06
N ARG A 119 -12.79 1.47 -4.43
CA ARG A 119 -13.84 1.99 -3.55
C ARG A 119 -13.92 1.22 -2.24
N GLN A 120 -13.93 -0.11 -2.30
CA GLN A 120 -14.06 -0.95 -1.09
C GLN A 120 -12.91 -0.72 -0.10
N VAL A 121 -11.66 -0.74 -0.56
CA VAL A 121 -10.50 -0.63 0.35
C VAL A 121 -10.27 0.80 0.84
N LEU A 122 -10.59 1.82 0.02
CA LEU A 122 -10.50 3.22 0.43
C LEU A 122 -11.60 3.60 1.42
N ALA A 123 -12.83 3.11 1.21
CA ALA A 123 -13.91 3.26 2.19
C ALA A 123 -13.55 2.60 3.52
N LYS A 124 -12.89 1.44 3.49
CA LYS A 124 -12.37 0.81 4.70
C LYS A 124 -11.29 1.66 5.37
N ALA A 125 -10.33 2.20 4.62
CA ALA A 125 -9.30 3.07 5.18
C ALA A 125 -9.90 4.31 5.86
N ALA A 126 -10.87 4.97 5.20
CA ALA A 126 -11.58 6.13 5.75
C ALA A 126 -12.37 5.79 7.03
N ALA A 127 -12.96 4.60 7.10
CA ALA A 127 -13.68 4.16 8.29
C ALA A 127 -12.74 3.85 9.47
N LEU A 128 -11.53 3.36 9.22
CA LEU A 128 -10.54 3.02 10.25
C LEU A 128 -9.73 4.23 10.72
N ASP A 129 -9.53 5.24 9.86
CA ASP A 129 -8.84 6.48 10.20
C ASP A 129 -9.71 7.71 9.87
N PRO A 130 -10.61 8.12 10.79
CA PRO A 130 -11.44 9.31 10.61
C PRO A 130 -10.64 10.62 10.57
N THR A 131 -9.37 10.62 10.97
CA THR A 131 -8.51 11.82 10.92
C THR A 131 -8.01 12.11 9.50
N ASP A 132 -8.18 11.14 8.59
CA ASP A 132 -7.71 11.16 7.21
C ASP A 132 -6.21 11.49 7.07
N ARG A 133 -5.40 11.09 8.06
CA ARG A 133 -3.96 11.37 8.13
C ARG A 133 -3.21 10.97 6.86
N PHE A 134 -3.62 9.86 6.24
CA PHE A 134 -3.00 9.33 5.03
C PHE A 134 -3.81 9.60 3.75
N GLY A 135 -4.91 10.35 3.83
CA GLY A 135 -5.72 10.75 2.67
C GLY A 135 -6.59 9.65 2.05
N GLY A 136 -7.03 8.67 2.83
CA GLY A 136 -7.91 7.59 2.37
C GLY A 136 -9.31 8.09 1.98
N ALA A 137 -9.91 8.96 2.79
CA ALA A 137 -11.22 9.56 2.50
C ALA A 137 -11.14 10.54 1.32
N TRP A 138 -10.09 11.36 1.27
CA TRP A 138 -9.83 12.24 0.14
C TRP A 138 -9.70 11.46 -1.19
N LEU A 139 -8.93 10.37 -1.20
CA LEU A 139 -8.74 9.57 -2.41
C LEU A 139 -10.02 8.84 -2.82
N LEU A 140 -10.80 8.33 -1.86
CA LEU A 140 -12.12 7.75 -2.13
C LEU A 140 -13.01 8.73 -2.89
N ALA A 141 -13.08 9.99 -2.44
CA ALA A 141 -13.91 11.01 -3.07
C ALA A 141 -13.51 11.26 -4.54
N ARG A 142 -12.22 11.25 -4.88
CA ARG A 142 -11.76 11.39 -6.29
C ARG A 142 -12.16 10.21 -7.15
N VAL A 143 -11.99 9.00 -6.62
CA VAL A 143 -12.39 7.76 -7.31
C VAL A 143 -13.90 7.75 -7.58
N GLU A 144 -14.71 8.26 -6.65
CA GLU A 144 -16.17 8.35 -6.82
C GLU A 144 -16.61 9.48 -7.77
N ALA A 145 -15.88 10.60 -7.80
CA ALA A 145 -16.10 11.68 -8.75
C ALA A 145 -15.73 11.31 -10.20
N GLY A 146 -14.98 10.21 -10.40
CA GLY A 146 -14.48 9.82 -11.71
C GLY A 146 -13.35 10.72 -12.22
N GLU A 147 -12.69 11.45 -11.31
CA GLU A 147 -11.50 12.24 -11.63
C GLU A 147 -10.30 11.29 -11.69
N ASP A 148 -9.98 10.81 -12.89
CA ASP A 148 -8.86 9.89 -13.14
C ASP A 148 -7.49 10.61 -13.27
N ASP A 149 -7.36 11.88 -12.85
CA ASP A 149 -6.12 12.67 -12.89
C ASP A 149 -5.76 13.35 -11.55
#